data_AF-A0A954N8W8-F1
#
_entry.id   AF-A0A954N8W8-F1
#
_cell.length_a   1.000
_cell.length_b   1.000
_cell.length_c   1.000
_cell.angle_alpha   90.00
_cell.angle_beta   90.00
_cell.angle_gamma   90.00
#
_symmetry.space_group_name_H-M   'P 1'
#
loop_
_entity.id
_entity.type
_entity.pdbx_description
1 polymer ?
#
loop_
_entity_poly.entity_id
_entity_poly.type
_entity_poly.pdbx_seq_one_letter_code
_entity_poly.pdbx_strand_id
1 'polypeptide(L)'
;MIRMHRCILASRFVGVACMIGLAATSGRCEELSTSVATALERAGDNRPELERALREVPVSHRAGMEFLVAYMPLRDLTSLPAEFLLENVEYAYRAYDESPWKDGVPQDVFLNDVLPYANITERRDNWRKSFYEKFKPLVAGIKTSGEAAVVLNQQLFPLLEVKYSTKRRRADQGPEETIESGIATCSGLSILLIDACRAVGVPARFVGIPMWPDGSGNHSWVEVWDQGWHFTGAAEPAGDELDRAWFNERASGALRDEIEHAIFAVSYRKTPQVLPLRWGDDSNVIYTVNVTDRYAGKAPELSDGQVRVMFRVLDGAENTERVAAEIEVHDAQGTLLFSGTTKDDRFDLNDHLVAVLPRDAELHVHVCHDKAVLDARVTPRDEGQLVSLELADGASAQ
;
A
#
# COMPACT_ATOMS: atom_id res chain seq x y z
N MET A 1 -9.91 16.74 -76.08
CA MET A 1 -9.25 18.06 -76.14
C MET A 1 -9.61 18.85 -74.90
N ILE A 2 -8.58 19.24 -74.12
CA ILE A 2 -8.48 20.46 -73.30
C ILE A 2 -9.26 20.55 -71.95
N ARG A 3 -8.49 20.32 -70.87
CA ARG A 3 -8.28 21.07 -69.60
C ARG A 3 -9.43 21.56 -68.69
N MET A 4 -9.27 21.12 -67.43
CA MET A 4 -9.29 21.85 -66.13
C MET A 4 -10.54 22.64 -65.73
N HIS A 5 -11.05 22.39 -64.51
CA HIS A 5 -10.97 23.31 -63.34
C HIS A 5 -11.16 22.54 -62.02
N ARG A 6 -10.29 22.82 -61.04
CA ARG A 6 -10.32 22.39 -59.63
C ARG A 6 -10.97 23.50 -58.78
N CYS A 7 -11.16 23.21 -57.48
CA CYS A 7 -11.39 24.13 -56.32
C CYS A 7 -12.87 24.48 -56.04
N ILE A 8 -13.45 24.49 -54.82
CA ILE A 8 -13.04 24.41 -53.39
C ILE A 8 -14.28 23.93 -52.59
N LEU A 9 -14.13 23.06 -51.57
CA LEU A 9 -14.76 23.20 -50.23
C LEU A 9 -14.43 21.97 -49.36
N ALA A 10 -13.40 22.08 -48.50
CA ALA A 10 -13.24 21.23 -47.32
C ALA A 10 -12.18 21.85 -46.41
N SER A 11 -12.57 22.81 -45.58
CA SER A 11 -11.80 23.13 -44.37
C SER A 11 -12.67 23.95 -43.44
N ARG A 12 -13.06 23.35 -42.31
CA ARG A 12 -13.46 23.99 -41.04
C ARG A 12 -13.93 22.94 -40.05
N PHE A 13 -13.02 22.12 -39.51
CA PHE A 13 -13.22 21.39 -38.25
C PHE A 13 -11.86 20.91 -37.68
N VAL A 14 -10.96 21.85 -37.37
CA VAL A 14 -9.70 21.55 -36.63
C VAL A 14 -9.43 22.58 -35.51
N GLY A 15 -10.43 23.36 -35.11
CA GLY A 15 -10.23 24.53 -34.23
C GLY A 15 -10.55 24.38 -32.74
N VAL A 16 -11.24 23.31 -32.30
CA VAL A 16 -11.90 23.31 -30.97
C VAL A 16 -11.17 22.44 -29.93
N ALA A 17 -10.42 21.42 -30.33
CA ALA A 17 -9.72 20.54 -29.38
C ALA A 17 -8.45 21.17 -28.76
N CYS A 18 -7.79 22.09 -29.47
CA CYS A 18 -6.51 22.69 -29.01
C CYS A 18 -6.70 23.80 -27.96
N MET A 19 -7.82 24.53 -28.01
CA MET A 19 -8.13 25.64 -27.10
C MET A 19 -8.55 25.16 -25.70
N ILE A 20 -9.26 24.02 -25.61
CA ILE A 20 -9.69 23.44 -24.33
C ILE A 20 -8.50 22.86 -23.56
N GLY A 21 -7.54 22.23 -24.26
CA GLY A 21 -6.28 21.75 -23.67
C GLY A 21 -5.42 22.89 -23.13
N LEU A 22 -5.24 23.98 -23.88
CA LEU A 22 -4.42 25.13 -23.46
C LEU A 22 -4.97 25.82 -22.20
N ALA A 23 -6.28 26.01 -22.11
CA ALA A 23 -6.93 26.66 -20.96
C ALA A 23 -6.85 25.80 -19.68
N ALA A 24 -6.98 24.48 -19.81
CA ALA A 24 -6.85 23.56 -18.69
C ALA A 24 -5.39 23.41 -18.19
N THR A 25 -4.41 23.60 -19.08
CA THR A 25 -2.99 23.63 -18.71
C THR A 25 -2.57 24.97 -18.10
N SER A 26 -3.09 26.10 -18.60
CA SER A 26 -2.78 27.42 -18.05
C SER A 26 -3.35 27.58 -16.64
N GLY A 27 -4.59 27.13 -16.40
CA GLY A 27 -5.21 27.18 -15.08
C GLY A 27 -4.49 26.32 -14.03
N ARG A 28 -3.99 25.14 -14.41
CA ARG A 28 -3.19 24.28 -13.49
C ARG A 28 -1.83 24.88 -13.15
N CYS A 29 -1.20 25.55 -14.10
CA CYS A 29 0.10 26.19 -13.89
C CYS A 29 -0.02 27.40 -12.96
N GLU A 30 -1.10 28.19 -13.12
CA GLU A 30 -1.42 29.32 -12.24
C GLU A 30 -1.74 28.84 -10.81
N GLU A 31 -2.58 27.80 -10.65
CA GLU A 31 -2.90 27.23 -9.35
C GLU A 31 -1.67 26.69 -8.60
N LEU A 32 -0.76 26.01 -9.32
CA LEU A 32 0.48 25.51 -8.74
C LEU A 32 1.40 26.66 -8.31
N SER A 33 1.54 27.68 -9.15
CA SER A 33 2.34 28.87 -8.83
C SER A 33 1.82 29.59 -7.58
N THR A 34 0.50 29.76 -7.45
CA THR A 34 -0.12 30.32 -6.24
C THR A 34 0.15 29.43 -5.02
N SER A 35 0.02 28.11 -5.18
CA SER A 35 0.27 27.16 -4.09
C SER A 35 1.71 27.21 -3.58
N VAL A 36 2.69 27.34 -4.47
CA VAL A 36 4.11 27.50 -4.10
C VAL A 36 4.34 28.81 -3.35
N ALA A 37 3.77 29.92 -3.82
CA ALA A 37 3.90 31.20 -3.13
C ALA A 37 3.35 31.14 -1.69
N THR A 38 2.15 30.58 -1.51
CA THR A 38 1.57 30.36 -0.18
C THR A 38 2.41 29.42 0.68
N ALA A 39 3.03 28.39 0.11
CA ALA A 39 3.92 27.49 0.84
C ALA A 39 5.19 28.21 1.34
N LEU A 40 5.80 29.06 0.51
CA LEU A 40 6.99 29.84 0.89
C LEU A 40 6.70 30.86 2.01
N GLU A 41 5.51 31.45 2.04
CA GLU A 41 5.08 32.32 3.14
C GLU A 41 4.97 31.55 4.46
N ARG A 42 4.50 30.30 4.41
CA ARG A 42 4.33 29.43 5.58
C ARG A 42 5.62 28.78 6.07
N ALA A 43 6.69 28.81 5.27
CA ALA A 43 7.97 28.19 5.62
C ALA A 43 8.73 28.92 6.74
N GLY A 44 8.37 30.18 7.04
CA GLY A 44 9.03 30.97 8.08
C GLY A 44 10.53 31.11 7.82
N ASP A 45 11.34 30.84 8.85
CA ASP A 45 12.80 30.95 8.79
C ASP A 45 13.45 29.96 7.82
N ASN A 46 12.75 28.88 7.44
CA ASN A 46 13.25 27.88 6.49
C ASN A 46 13.00 28.26 5.02
N ARG A 47 12.33 29.38 4.75
CA ARG A 47 12.09 29.87 3.38
C ARG A 47 13.34 29.91 2.49
N PRO A 48 14.53 30.36 2.95
CA PRO A 48 15.74 30.40 2.12
C PRO A 48 16.16 29.02 1.60
N GLU A 49 15.94 27.94 2.37
CA GLU A 49 16.24 26.57 1.95
C GLU A 49 15.29 26.13 0.82
N LEU A 50 14.00 26.44 0.93
CA LEU A 50 13.03 26.14 -0.13
C LEU A 50 13.32 26.94 -1.41
N GLU A 51 13.63 28.24 -1.28
CA GLU A 51 14.03 29.08 -2.42
C GLU A 51 15.34 28.60 -3.05
N ARG A 52 16.28 28.10 -2.25
CA ARG A 52 17.50 27.45 -2.72
C ARG A 52 17.18 26.19 -3.53
N ALA A 53 16.37 25.28 -2.99
CA ALA A 53 15.95 24.07 -3.71
C ALA A 53 15.24 24.40 -5.02
N LEU A 54 14.34 25.39 -5.01
CA LEU A 54 13.64 25.85 -6.20
C LEU A 54 14.60 26.43 -7.27
N ARG A 55 15.65 27.15 -6.85
CA ARG A 55 16.63 27.77 -7.77
C ARG A 55 17.66 26.77 -8.31
N GLU A 56 18.12 25.85 -7.48
CA GLU A 56 19.25 24.95 -7.79
C GLU A 56 18.81 23.66 -8.50
N VAL A 57 17.54 23.29 -8.40
CA VAL A 57 17.00 22.13 -9.14
C VAL A 57 17.14 22.35 -10.66
N PRO A 58 17.52 21.32 -11.45
CA PRO A 58 17.55 21.41 -12.90
C PRO A 58 16.22 21.90 -13.48
N VAL A 59 16.26 22.69 -14.56
CA VAL A 59 15.07 23.25 -15.21
C VAL A 59 14.08 22.15 -15.61
N SER A 60 14.57 20.99 -16.06
CA SER A 60 13.75 19.82 -16.41
C SER A 60 12.97 19.24 -15.22
N HIS A 61 13.43 19.46 -13.98
CA HIS A 61 12.83 18.91 -12.76
C HIS A 61 12.08 19.99 -11.94
N ARG A 62 12.06 21.24 -12.42
CA ARG A 62 11.43 22.42 -11.79
C ARG A 62 9.99 22.14 -11.37
N ALA A 63 9.19 21.56 -12.26
CA ALA A 63 7.79 21.22 -11.99
C ALA A 63 7.63 20.20 -10.85
N GLY A 64 8.56 19.26 -10.70
CA GLY A 64 8.56 18.33 -9.57
C GLY A 64 8.89 19.02 -8.25
N MET A 65 9.92 19.86 -8.22
CA MET A 65 10.26 20.62 -7.01
C MET A 65 9.12 21.56 -6.58
N GLU A 66 8.48 22.22 -7.54
CA GLU A 66 7.30 23.06 -7.29
C GLU A 66 6.13 22.24 -6.74
N PHE A 67 5.88 21.06 -7.29
CA PHE A 67 4.87 20.13 -6.78
C PHE A 67 5.14 19.73 -5.33
N LEU A 68 6.39 19.38 -4.99
CA LEU A 68 6.76 19.06 -3.61
C LEU A 68 6.52 20.25 -2.67
N VAL A 69 7.07 21.43 -3.00
CA VAL A 69 6.94 22.63 -2.16
C VAL A 69 5.48 23.05 -1.99
N ALA A 70 4.66 22.94 -3.03
CA ALA A 70 3.24 23.28 -2.97
C ALA A 70 2.43 22.41 -1.99
N TYR A 71 2.81 21.13 -1.83
CA TYR A 71 1.98 20.13 -1.16
C TYR A 71 2.60 19.46 0.07
N MET A 72 3.89 19.67 0.34
CA MET A 72 4.52 19.16 1.56
C MET A 72 3.85 19.71 2.83
N PRO A 73 3.80 18.94 3.93
CA PRO A 73 3.18 19.37 5.17
C PRO A 73 3.95 20.51 5.82
N LEU A 74 3.30 21.23 6.76
CA LEU A 74 3.90 22.40 7.41
C LEU A 74 5.23 22.07 8.10
N ARG A 75 5.29 20.93 8.81
CA ARG A 75 6.52 20.44 9.45
C ARG A 75 7.69 20.40 8.47
N ASP A 76 7.44 19.96 7.24
CA ASP A 76 8.47 19.82 6.22
C ASP A 76 8.85 21.19 5.64
N LEU A 77 7.87 22.07 5.40
CA LEU A 77 8.12 23.45 4.97
C LEU A 77 9.05 24.20 5.92
N THR A 78 8.89 23.99 7.24
CA THR A 78 9.62 24.73 8.27
C THR A 78 10.92 24.07 8.71
N SER A 79 11.30 22.91 8.15
CA SER A 79 12.49 22.19 8.65
C SER A 79 13.33 21.43 7.62
N LEU A 80 12.81 21.10 6.44
CA LEU A 80 13.60 20.35 5.46
C LEU A 80 14.66 21.24 4.81
N PRO A 81 15.93 20.79 4.79
CA PRO A 81 17.00 21.50 4.11
C PRO A 81 16.91 21.31 2.59
N ALA A 82 17.47 22.26 1.84
CA ALA A 82 17.45 22.24 0.38
C ALA A 82 18.12 20.97 -0.19
N GLU A 83 19.22 20.54 0.42
CA GLU A 83 19.97 19.34 0.01
C GLU A 83 19.14 18.06 0.06
N PHE A 84 18.27 17.90 1.08
CA PHE A 84 17.37 16.76 1.20
C PHE A 84 16.39 16.72 0.02
N LEU A 85 15.81 17.87 -0.34
CA LEU A 85 14.87 17.98 -1.45
C LEU A 85 15.55 17.77 -2.80
N LEU A 86 16.74 18.35 -2.98
CA LEU A 86 17.51 18.23 -4.21
C LEU A 86 17.93 16.78 -4.48
N GLU A 87 18.46 16.06 -3.48
CA GLU A 87 18.83 14.64 -3.65
C GLU A 87 17.60 13.78 -3.94
N ASN A 88 16.49 14.00 -3.22
CA ASN A 88 15.25 13.25 -3.48
C ASN A 88 14.72 13.47 -4.89
N VAL A 89 14.68 14.72 -5.37
CA VAL A 89 14.23 15.04 -6.73
C VAL A 89 15.19 14.48 -7.77
N GLU A 90 16.51 14.59 -7.57
CA GLU A 90 17.51 14.02 -8.46
C GLU A 90 17.29 12.52 -8.67
N TYR A 91 17.21 11.74 -7.58
CA TYR A 91 17.05 10.30 -7.66
C TYR A 91 15.65 9.88 -8.13
N ALA A 92 14.60 10.65 -7.82
CA ALA A 92 13.25 10.39 -8.35
C ALA A 92 13.23 10.45 -9.88
N TYR A 93 13.76 11.54 -10.45
CA TYR A 93 13.80 11.72 -11.90
C TYR A 93 14.78 10.76 -12.55
N ARG A 94 15.95 10.51 -11.95
CA ARG A 94 16.91 9.52 -12.44
C ARG A 94 16.28 8.13 -12.55
N ALA A 95 15.64 7.65 -11.48
CA ALA A 95 15.03 6.33 -11.47
C ALA A 95 13.89 6.21 -12.48
N TYR A 96 13.08 7.26 -12.59
CA TYR A 96 11.99 7.35 -13.57
C TYR A 96 12.51 7.38 -15.02
N ASP A 97 13.51 8.22 -15.31
CA ASP A 97 14.11 8.36 -16.63
C ASP A 97 14.82 7.10 -17.12
N GLU A 98 15.46 6.37 -16.21
CA GLU A 98 16.15 5.10 -16.48
C GLU A 98 15.19 3.87 -16.44
N SER A 99 13.89 4.07 -16.24
CA SER A 99 12.92 2.97 -16.15
C SER A 99 12.33 2.58 -17.51
N PRO A 100 12.12 1.27 -17.80
CA PRO A 100 11.47 0.83 -19.04
C PRO A 100 9.99 1.23 -19.16
N TRP A 101 9.31 1.52 -18.06
CA TRP A 101 7.88 1.84 -18.00
C TRP A 101 7.59 3.34 -17.99
N LYS A 102 8.61 4.20 -18.06
CA LYS A 102 8.46 5.67 -18.01
C LYS A 102 7.33 6.20 -18.90
N ASP A 103 7.32 5.78 -20.17
CA ASP A 103 6.36 6.27 -21.16
C ASP A 103 4.92 5.79 -20.91
N GLY A 104 4.73 4.75 -20.09
CA GLY A 104 3.43 4.24 -19.66
C GLY A 104 2.91 4.83 -18.35
N VAL A 105 3.70 5.67 -17.67
CA VAL A 105 3.32 6.32 -16.41
C VAL A 105 2.91 7.76 -16.68
N PRO A 106 1.64 8.14 -16.43
CA PRO A 106 1.20 9.52 -16.52
C PRO A 106 1.98 10.45 -15.59
N GLN A 107 2.18 11.69 -16.03
CA GLN A 107 2.96 12.68 -15.28
C GLN A 107 2.40 12.95 -13.88
N ASP A 108 1.07 12.96 -13.72
CA ASP A 108 0.41 13.15 -12.42
C ASP A 108 0.63 11.96 -11.48
N VAL A 109 0.67 10.74 -12.00
CA VAL A 109 1.05 9.53 -11.25
C VAL A 109 2.52 9.60 -10.82
N PHE A 110 3.43 10.03 -11.70
CA PHE A 110 4.83 10.24 -11.31
C PHE A 110 4.97 11.27 -10.17
N LEU A 111 4.33 12.43 -10.31
CA LEU A 111 4.39 13.51 -9.31
C LEU A 111 3.83 13.06 -7.96
N ASN A 112 2.74 12.27 -7.96
CA ASN A 112 2.05 11.90 -6.73
C ASN A 112 2.55 10.59 -6.10
N ASP A 113 3.13 9.68 -6.87
CA ASP A 113 3.35 8.30 -6.44
C ASP A 113 4.78 7.77 -6.71
N VAL A 114 5.67 8.57 -7.31
CA VAL A 114 7.14 8.29 -7.41
C VAL A 114 7.96 9.38 -6.72
N LEU A 115 7.69 10.63 -7.04
CA LEU A 115 8.43 11.80 -6.58
C LEU A 115 8.42 12.01 -5.05
N PRO A 116 7.34 11.75 -4.31
CA PRO A 116 7.30 12.04 -2.87
C PRO A 116 8.32 11.25 -2.05
N TYR A 117 9.00 11.94 -1.14
CA TYR A 117 10.01 11.40 -0.23
C TYR A 117 9.43 10.76 1.05
N ALA A 118 8.11 10.79 1.21
CA ALA A 118 7.38 10.22 2.33
C ALA A 118 5.99 9.74 1.87
N ASN A 119 5.41 8.87 2.68
CA ASN A 119 4.12 8.23 2.48
C ASN A 119 3.08 8.81 3.43
N ILE A 120 3.37 8.85 4.73
CA ILE A 120 2.49 9.32 5.79
C ILE A 120 3.28 10.22 6.76
N THR A 121 3.27 9.89 8.05
CA THR A 121 3.87 10.64 9.16
C THR A 121 5.26 10.18 9.55
N GLU A 122 5.82 9.20 8.85
CA GLU A 122 7.10 8.60 9.18
C GLU A 122 8.22 9.65 9.25
N ARG A 123 9.29 9.32 9.98
CA ARG A 123 10.49 10.16 10.00
C ARG A 123 11.02 10.34 8.57
N ARG A 124 11.49 11.55 8.27
CA ARG A 124 12.11 11.86 6.97
C ARG A 124 13.53 11.31 6.99
N ASP A 125 13.72 10.17 6.32
CA ASP A 125 15.00 9.47 6.18
C ASP A 125 15.62 9.76 4.80
N ASN A 126 16.94 9.72 4.69
CA ASN A 126 17.63 9.88 3.39
C ASN A 126 17.74 8.52 2.65
N TRP A 127 16.60 7.86 2.48
CA TRP A 127 16.53 6.49 1.97
C TRP A 127 16.75 6.39 0.45
N ARG A 128 16.31 7.40 -0.32
CA ARG A 128 16.13 7.26 -1.78
C ARG A 128 17.39 6.86 -2.54
N LYS A 129 18.51 7.52 -2.28
CA LYS A 129 19.78 7.21 -2.94
C LYS A 129 20.28 5.80 -2.60
N SER A 130 20.31 5.46 -1.32
CA SER A 130 20.79 4.14 -0.89
C SER A 130 19.89 3.00 -1.39
N PHE A 131 18.58 3.24 -1.44
CA PHE A 131 17.61 2.29 -1.99
C PHE A 131 17.73 2.16 -3.50
N TYR A 132 17.96 3.27 -4.23
CA TYR A 132 18.24 3.24 -5.66
C TYR A 132 19.44 2.33 -5.96
N GLU A 133 20.56 2.58 -5.29
CA GLU A 133 21.81 1.83 -5.48
C GLU A 133 21.65 0.35 -5.12
N LYS A 134 20.91 0.05 -4.03
CA LYS A 134 20.70 -1.33 -3.56
C LYS A 134 19.70 -2.11 -4.42
N PHE A 135 18.59 -1.51 -4.85
CA PHE A 135 17.46 -2.24 -5.44
C PHE A 135 17.37 -2.13 -6.97
N LYS A 136 17.99 -1.12 -7.60
CA LYS A 136 18.04 -1.02 -9.07
C LYS A 136 18.60 -2.30 -9.73
N PRO A 137 19.63 -2.98 -9.18
CA PRO A 137 20.11 -4.25 -9.72
C PRO A 137 19.08 -5.38 -9.69
N LEU A 138 18.19 -5.41 -8.69
CA LEU A 138 17.18 -6.47 -8.54
C LEU A 138 16.14 -6.44 -9.66
N VAL A 139 15.86 -5.24 -10.21
CA VAL A 139 14.89 -5.03 -11.28
C VAL A 139 15.55 -4.90 -12.65
N ALA A 140 16.83 -5.27 -12.78
CA ALA A 140 17.54 -5.21 -14.04
C ALA A 140 16.92 -6.18 -15.06
N GLY A 141 16.56 -5.66 -16.25
CA GLY A 141 16.00 -6.46 -17.34
C GLY A 141 14.47 -6.61 -17.32
N ILE A 142 13.82 -6.32 -16.18
CA ILE A 142 12.35 -6.31 -16.04
C ILE A 142 11.73 -5.25 -16.96
N LYS A 143 10.52 -5.50 -17.48
CA LYS A 143 9.90 -4.64 -18.50
C LYS A 143 8.71 -3.85 -18.00
N THR A 144 7.98 -4.33 -17.00
CA THR A 144 6.84 -3.59 -16.43
C THR A 144 7.09 -3.15 -15.00
N SER A 145 6.40 -2.10 -14.57
CA SER A 145 6.44 -1.62 -13.19
C SER A 145 5.80 -2.63 -12.23
N GLY A 146 4.78 -3.37 -12.67
CA GLY A 146 4.15 -4.42 -11.87
C GLY A 146 5.08 -5.58 -11.58
N GLU A 147 5.77 -6.10 -12.61
CA GLU A 147 6.80 -7.14 -12.44
C GLU A 147 7.92 -6.68 -11.49
N ALA A 148 8.35 -5.41 -11.61
CA ALA A 148 9.37 -4.85 -10.73
C ALA A 148 8.90 -4.78 -9.27
N ALA A 149 7.66 -4.38 -9.02
CA ALA A 149 7.06 -4.37 -7.69
C ALA A 149 7.01 -5.77 -7.07
N VAL A 150 6.62 -6.78 -7.85
CA VAL A 150 6.57 -8.18 -7.39
C VAL A 150 7.95 -8.68 -7.00
N VAL A 151 8.96 -8.46 -7.85
CA VAL A 151 10.35 -8.86 -7.56
C VAL A 151 10.88 -8.17 -6.32
N LEU A 152 10.59 -6.87 -6.15
CA LEU A 152 10.95 -6.14 -4.94
C LEU A 152 10.27 -6.76 -3.71
N ASN A 153 8.96 -7.01 -3.74
CA ASN A 153 8.25 -7.58 -2.60
C ASN A 153 8.78 -8.98 -2.20
N GLN A 154 9.14 -9.81 -3.18
CA GLN A 154 9.72 -11.13 -2.96
C GLN A 154 11.11 -11.08 -2.29
N GLN A 155 11.94 -10.09 -2.64
CA GLN A 155 13.36 -10.07 -2.25
C GLN A 155 13.70 -9.06 -1.15
N LEU A 156 12.95 -7.98 -1.02
CA LEU A 156 13.25 -6.83 -0.16
C LEU A 156 13.35 -7.24 1.31
N PHE A 157 12.32 -7.89 1.85
CA PHE A 157 12.23 -8.21 3.27
C PHE A 157 13.26 -9.26 3.72
N PRO A 158 13.49 -10.36 2.97
CA PRO A 158 14.60 -11.26 3.25
C PRO A 158 15.97 -10.57 3.16
N LEU A 159 16.19 -9.71 2.16
CA LEU A 159 17.47 -9.01 1.96
C LEU A 159 17.77 -7.99 3.06
N LEU A 160 16.75 -7.39 3.64
CA LEU A 160 16.87 -6.44 4.75
C LEU A 160 16.72 -7.08 6.13
N GLU A 161 16.47 -8.39 6.20
CA GLU A 161 16.20 -9.12 7.44
C GLU A 161 15.04 -8.53 8.26
N VAL A 162 14.03 -7.99 7.57
CA VAL A 162 12.84 -7.38 8.17
C VAL A 162 11.67 -8.37 8.15
N LYS A 163 10.95 -8.49 9.26
CA LYS A 163 9.73 -9.31 9.36
C LYS A 163 8.57 -8.55 10.01
N TYR A 164 7.36 -9.07 9.84
CA TYR A 164 6.21 -8.58 10.58
C TYR A 164 6.40 -8.82 12.09
N SER A 165 6.07 -7.81 12.91
CA SER A 165 5.90 -7.96 14.35
C SER A 165 5.25 -6.72 14.96
N THR A 166 4.39 -6.94 15.95
CA THR A 166 3.75 -5.89 16.75
C THR A 166 4.63 -5.37 17.89
N LYS A 167 5.80 -5.98 18.13
CA LYS A 167 6.79 -5.62 19.17
C LYS A 167 7.69 -4.43 18.76
N ARG A 168 7.18 -3.57 17.90
CA ARG A 168 7.81 -2.35 17.36
C ARG A 168 7.49 -1.10 18.17
N ARG A 169 8.31 -0.05 18.04
CA ARG A 169 8.17 1.21 18.78
C ARG A 169 6.99 2.07 18.31
N ARG A 170 6.73 2.12 17.00
CA ARG A 170 5.62 2.86 16.35
C ARG A 170 5.11 2.10 15.14
N ALA A 171 3.89 2.37 14.68
CA ALA A 171 3.36 1.71 13.50
C ALA A 171 3.86 2.35 12.18
N ASP A 172 4.05 3.66 12.17
CA ASP A 172 4.51 4.49 11.05
C ASP A 172 6.04 4.64 11.00
N GLN A 173 6.77 3.54 11.20
CA GLN A 173 8.23 3.54 11.16
C GLN A 173 8.73 3.93 9.77
N GLY A 174 9.75 4.78 9.72
CA GLY A 174 10.48 5.06 8.49
C GLY A 174 11.39 3.89 8.11
N PRO A 175 11.99 3.95 6.90
CA PRO A 175 12.93 2.93 6.45
C PRO A 175 14.11 2.66 7.38
N GLU A 176 14.76 3.70 7.93
CA GLU A 176 15.94 3.54 8.79
C GLU A 176 15.57 2.76 10.06
N GLU A 177 14.49 3.17 10.74
CA GLU A 177 14.03 2.52 11.97
C GLU A 177 13.57 1.08 11.73
N THR A 178 12.90 0.83 10.60
CA THR A 178 12.44 -0.53 10.24
C THR A 178 13.63 -1.46 9.99
N ILE A 179 14.63 -0.99 9.24
CA ILE A 179 15.84 -1.78 8.95
C ILE A 179 16.66 -2.01 10.22
N GLU A 180 16.84 -0.99 11.08
CA GLU A 180 17.62 -1.12 12.31
C GLU A 180 16.98 -2.11 13.30
N SER A 181 15.66 -2.10 13.42
CA SER A 181 14.94 -2.99 14.33
C SER A 181 14.67 -4.38 13.78
N GLY A 182 14.70 -4.56 12.45
CA GLY A 182 14.34 -5.82 11.78
C GLY A 182 12.86 -6.19 11.89
N ILE A 183 12.01 -5.30 12.42
CA ILE A 183 10.59 -5.55 12.68
C ILE A 183 9.71 -4.35 12.35
N ALA A 184 8.54 -4.62 11.78
CA ALA A 184 7.49 -3.62 11.56
C ALA A 184 6.09 -4.25 11.50
N THR A 185 5.04 -3.44 11.62
CA THR A 185 3.67 -3.85 11.25
C THR A 185 3.35 -3.53 9.79
N CYS A 186 2.16 -3.91 9.32
CA CYS A 186 1.68 -3.67 7.96
C CYS A 186 1.95 -2.24 7.42
N SER A 187 1.78 -1.20 8.25
CA SER A 187 2.10 0.18 7.85
C SER A 187 3.60 0.39 7.57
N GLY A 188 4.50 -0.02 8.46
CA GLY A 188 5.96 0.12 8.27
C GLY A 188 6.50 -0.76 7.14
N LEU A 189 5.98 -1.99 6.99
CA LEU A 189 6.31 -2.85 5.84
C LEU A 189 5.86 -2.22 4.52
N SER A 190 4.67 -1.60 4.50
CA SER A 190 4.16 -0.90 3.32
C SER A 190 5.01 0.32 2.97
N ILE A 191 5.39 1.14 3.95
CA ILE A 191 6.32 2.28 3.75
C ILE A 191 7.62 1.79 3.11
N LEU A 192 8.23 0.74 3.68
CA LEU A 192 9.49 0.20 3.19
C LEU A 192 9.40 -0.31 1.74
N LEU A 193 8.33 -1.02 1.39
CA LEU A 193 8.09 -1.51 0.03
C LEU A 193 7.81 -0.37 -0.95
N ILE A 194 7.01 0.63 -0.55
CA ILE A 194 6.74 1.79 -1.41
C ILE A 194 8.03 2.56 -1.67
N ASP A 195 8.85 2.79 -0.65
CA ASP A 195 10.12 3.49 -0.80
C ASP A 195 11.08 2.71 -1.70
N ALA A 196 11.15 1.37 -1.59
CA ALA A 196 11.91 0.53 -2.52
C ALA A 196 11.40 0.63 -3.98
N CYS A 197 10.08 0.60 -4.18
CA CYS A 197 9.44 0.78 -5.48
C CYS A 197 9.77 2.16 -6.08
N ARG A 198 9.54 3.23 -5.32
CA ARG A 198 9.78 4.61 -5.74
C ARG A 198 11.26 4.87 -6.01
N ALA A 199 12.15 4.24 -5.24
CA ALA A 199 13.59 4.32 -5.45
C ALA A 199 13.99 3.78 -6.83
N VAL A 200 13.28 2.83 -7.43
CA VAL A 200 13.60 2.31 -8.77
C VAL A 200 12.66 2.82 -9.87
N GLY A 201 11.82 3.81 -9.55
CA GLY A 201 10.93 4.48 -10.50
C GLY A 201 9.55 3.82 -10.66
N VAL A 202 9.21 2.81 -9.87
CA VAL A 202 7.86 2.20 -9.84
C VAL A 202 6.91 3.14 -9.08
N PRO A 203 5.78 3.58 -9.68
CA PRO A 203 4.79 4.35 -8.94
C PRO A 203 4.06 3.47 -7.95
N ALA A 204 4.14 3.83 -6.67
CA ALA A 204 3.58 3.07 -5.57
C ALA A 204 3.01 4.00 -4.50
N ARG A 205 1.95 3.55 -3.83
CA ARG A 205 1.27 4.34 -2.79
C ARG A 205 0.70 3.50 -1.67
N PHE A 206 0.60 4.13 -0.52
CA PHE A 206 0.06 3.56 0.69
C PHE A 206 -1.46 3.46 0.57
N VAL A 207 -2.00 2.30 0.93
CA VAL A 207 -3.45 2.07 1.02
C VAL A 207 -3.76 1.53 2.39
N GLY A 208 -4.90 1.93 2.95
CA GLY A 208 -5.37 1.37 4.20
C GLY A 208 -6.87 1.44 4.37
N ILE A 209 -7.35 0.54 5.23
CA ILE A 209 -8.70 0.55 5.79
C ILE A 209 -8.60 0.86 7.29
N PRO A 210 -9.31 1.86 7.82
CA PRO A 210 -9.24 2.21 9.24
C PRO A 210 -9.81 1.14 10.18
N MET A 211 -10.85 0.45 9.74
CA MET A 211 -11.49 -0.63 10.47
C MET A 211 -12.21 -1.54 9.49
N TRP A 212 -11.95 -2.84 9.54
CA TRP A 212 -12.75 -3.80 8.79
C TRP A 212 -14.23 -3.73 9.19
N PRO A 213 -15.19 -3.98 8.30
CA PRO A 213 -16.62 -3.96 8.64
C PRO A 213 -17.01 -4.92 9.78
N ASP A 214 -16.23 -5.98 9.99
CA ASP A 214 -16.39 -6.95 11.08
C ASP A 214 -15.81 -6.48 12.44
N GLY A 215 -15.19 -5.30 12.49
CA GLY A 215 -14.62 -4.70 13.70
C GLY A 215 -13.27 -5.25 14.17
N SER A 216 -12.61 -6.12 13.39
CA SER A 216 -11.36 -6.79 13.82
C SER A 216 -10.07 -5.99 13.58
N GLY A 217 -10.18 -4.67 13.39
CA GLY A 217 -9.04 -3.75 13.33
C GLY A 217 -8.76 -3.20 11.94
N ASN A 218 -7.59 -2.59 11.77
CA ASN A 218 -7.15 -1.99 10.53
C ASN A 218 -6.23 -2.92 9.72
N HIS A 219 -5.95 -2.51 8.48
CA HIS A 219 -4.85 -3.06 7.70
C HIS A 219 -4.32 -2.02 6.71
N SER A 220 -3.07 -2.18 6.28
CA SER A 220 -2.42 -1.31 5.29
C SER A 220 -1.57 -2.13 4.33
N TRP A 221 -1.58 -1.73 3.06
CA TRP A 221 -0.89 -2.42 1.98
C TRP A 221 -0.45 -1.43 0.90
N VAL A 222 0.03 -1.95 -0.23
CA VAL A 222 0.60 -1.16 -1.32
C VAL A 222 -0.24 -1.28 -2.58
N GLU A 223 -0.56 -0.15 -3.21
CA GLU A 223 -0.98 -0.10 -4.61
C GLU A 223 0.20 0.33 -5.50
N VAL A 224 0.35 -0.32 -6.65
CA VAL A 224 1.36 -0.03 -7.67
C VAL A 224 0.70 0.26 -9.01
N TRP A 225 1.28 1.18 -9.79
CA TRP A 225 0.76 1.52 -11.11
C TRP A 225 1.44 0.70 -12.20
N ASP A 226 0.68 -0.11 -12.93
CA ASP A 226 1.09 -0.79 -14.17
C ASP A 226 -0.10 -0.81 -15.15
N GLN A 227 -0.19 0.21 -16.01
CA GLN A 227 -1.36 0.44 -16.88
C GLN A 227 -2.70 0.55 -16.12
N GLY A 228 -2.65 0.90 -14.84
CA GLY A 228 -3.76 0.85 -13.90
C GLY A 228 -3.23 0.62 -12.49
N TRP A 229 -4.09 0.79 -11.48
CA TRP A 229 -3.70 0.50 -10.10
C TRP A 229 -3.97 -0.97 -9.76
N HIS A 230 -2.92 -1.66 -9.32
CA HIS A 230 -2.93 -3.02 -8.81
C HIS A 230 -2.45 -3.03 -7.36
N PHE A 231 -2.79 -4.04 -6.56
CA PHE A 231 -2.34 -4.10 -5.16
C PHE A 231 -1.48 -5.31 -4.82
N THR A 232 -0.70 -5.20 -3.75
CA THR A 232 0.03 -6.30 -3.10
C THR A 232 0.14 -6.05 -1.59
N GLY A 233 0.12 -7.13 -0.81
CA GLY A 233 0.50 -7.09 0.61
C GLY A 233 2.02 -6.94 0.75
N ALA A 234 2.48 -6.11 1.69
CA ALA A 234 3.91 -5.90 1.92
C ALA A 234 4.48 -7.03 2.80
N ALA A 235 5.57 -7.66 2.33
CA ALA A 235 6.14 -8.89 2.90
C ALA A 235 5.24 -10.13 2.74
N GLU A 236 4.25 -10.04 1.85
CA GLU A 236 3.25 -11.08 1.59
C GLU A 236 3.20 -11.38 0.07
N PRO A 237 4.31 -11.82 -0.55
CA PRO A 237 4.36 -12.02 -2.00
C PRO A 237 3.38 -13.13 -2.43
N ALA A 238 2.55 -12.86 -3.44
CA ALA A 238 1.60 -13.80 -4.02
C ALA A 238 2.16 -14.51 -5.27
N GLY A 239 3.40 -15.00 -5.18
CA GLY A 239 4.14 -15.46 -6.36
C GLY A 239 4.40 -14.29 -7.31
N ASP A 240 4.12 -14.48 -8.60
CA ASP A 240 4.33 -13.48 -9.66
C ASP A 240 3.09 -12.59 -9.91
N GLU A 241 2.06 -12.70 -9.06
CA GLU A 241 0.77 -12.06 -9.26
C GLU A 241 0.62 -10.79 -8.39
N LEU A 242 -0.03 -9.78 -8.96
CA LEU A 242 -0.64 -8.67 -8.22
C LEU A 242 -2.16 -8.91 -8.07
N ASP A 243 -2.83 -8.08 -7.29
CA ASP A 243 -4.26 -8.19 -6.96
C ASP A 243 -4.65 -9.49 -6.25
N ARG A 244 -3.67 -10.15 -5.62
CA ARG A 244 -3.86 -11.35 -4.82
C ARG A 244 -3.20 -11.16 -3.46
N ALA A 245 -4.00 -11.22 -2.41
CA ALA A 245 -3.58 -11.14 -1.03
C ALA A 245 -4.60 -11.86 -0.13
N TRP A 246 -4.21 -12.14 1.11
CA TRP A 246 -5.10 -12.78 2.09
C TRP A 246 -6.33 -11.91 2.41
N PHE A 247 -6.23 -10.59 2.23
CA PHE A 247 -7.29 -9.63 2.52
C PHE A 247 -8.26 -9.36 1.36
N ASN A 248 -8.11 -9.99 0.18
CA ASN A 248 -8.97 -9.74 -0.99
C ASN A 248 -10.48 -9.78 -0.64
N GLU A 249 -10.88 -10.84 0.04
CA GLU A 249 -12.26 -11.08 0.46
C GLU A 249 -12.77 -9.98 1.38
N ARG A 250 -11.98 -9.64 2.39
CA ARG A 250 -12.31 -8.63 3.39
C ARG A 250 -12.40 -7.24 2.78
N ALA A 251 -11.48 -6.92 1.88
CA ALA A 251 -11.46 -5.67 1.11
C ALA A 251 -12.66 -5.53 0.18
N SER A 252 -13.19 -6.64 -0.35
CA SER A 252 -14.39 -6.62 -1.19
C SER A 252 -15.66 -6.22 -0.43
N GLY A 253 -15.71 -6.47 0.88
CA GLY A 253 -16.80 -6.11 1.77
C GLY A 253 -16.73 -4.70 2.34
N ALA A 254 -15.69 -3.92 2.00
CA ALA A 254 -15.52 -2.56 2.49
C ALA A 254 -16.69 -1.64 2.08
N LEU A 255 -17.05 -0.72 2.98
CA LEU A 255 -18.25 0.11 2.87
C LEU A 255 -17.88 1.51 2.41
N ARG A 256 -18.10 1.81 1.12
CA ARG A 256 -17.65 3.06 0.47
C ARG A 256 -18.07 4.32 1.22
N ASP A 257 -19.32 4.36 1.68
CA ASP A 257 -19.95 5.56 2.24
C ASP A 257 -19.75 5.69 3.76
N GLU A 258 -19.09 4.70 4.39
CA GLU A 258 -18.76 4.70 5.80
C GLU A 258 -17.25 4.89 5.96
N ILE A 259 -16.82 6.10 6.30
CA ILE A 259 -15.40 6.50 6.33
C ILE A 259 -14.52 5.56 7.18
N GLU A 260 -15.05 4.99 8.25
CA GLU A 260 -14.31 4.05 9.11
C GLU A 260 -14.07 2.69 8.43
N HIS A 261 -14.90 2.32 7.46
CA HIS A 261 -14.93 1.02 6.77
C HIS A 261 -14.62 1.11 5.27
N ALA A 262 -14.29 2.30 4.78
CA ALA A 262 -13.87 2.55 3.40
C ALA A 262 -12.36 2.37 3.24
N ILE A 263 -11.93 2.09 2.01
CA ILE A 263 -10.52 1.93 1.65
C ILE A 263 -10.01 3.23 1.03
N PHE A 264 -8.88 3.71 1.54
CA PHE A 264 -8.27 4.96 1.11
C PHE A 264 -6.83 4.73 0.65
N ALA A 265 -6.49 5.32 -0.49
CA ALA A 265 -5.10 5.45 -0.93
C ALA A 265 -4.59 6.85 -0.61
N VAL A 266 -3.36 6.95 -0.12
CA VAL A 266 -2.72 8.22 0.20
C VAL A 266 -2.41 9.00 -1.07
N SER A 267 -2.57 10.32 -0.97
CA SER A 267 -2.26 11.29 -2.00
C SER A 267 -1.33 12.35 -1.43
N TYR A 268 -0.20 12.60 -2.11
CA TYR A 268 0.67 13.71 -1.75
C TYR A 268 0.04 15.05 -2.11
N ARG A 269 -0.64 15.10 -3.27
CA ARG A 269 -1.49 16.23 -3.64
C ARG A 269 -2.64 16.34 -2.64
N LYS A 270 -3.00 17.57 -2.29
CA LYS A 270 -4.20 17.86 -1.49
C LYS A 270 -5.46 17.33 -2.18
N THR A 271 -6.30 16.67 -1.39
CA THR A 271 -7.64 16.22 -1.80
C THR A 271 -8.67 16.66 -0.76
N PRO A 272 -9.98 16.61 -1.07
CA PRO A 272 -11.02 16.91 -0.07
C PRO A 272 -11.11 15.89 1.07
N GLN A 273 -10.48 14.72 0.93
CA GLN A 273 -10.54 13.64 1.89
C GLN A 273 -9.23 13.53 2.66
N VAL A 274 -9.34 13.24 3.95
CA VAL A 274 -8.20 13.02 4.83
C VAL A 274 -8.26 11.60 5.38
N LEU A 275 -7.10 10.99 5.61
CA LEU A 275 -7.02 9.62 6.10
C LEU A 275 -7.52 9.56 7.55
N PRO A 276 -8.48 8.68 7.89
CA PRO A 276 -8.98 8.55 9.26
C PRO A 276 -8.01 7.82 10.18
N LEU A 277 -7.04 7.08 9.61
CA LEU A 277 -5.99 6.42 10.36
C LEU A 277 -5.09 7.49 10.99
N ARG A 278 -5.08 7.52 12.33
CA ARG A 278 -4.25 8.44 13.10
C ARG A 278 -2.96 7.75 13.48
N TRP A 279 -1.85 8.26 12.94
CA TRP A 279 -0.51 7.97 13.41
C TRP A 279 0.08 9.25 14.02
N GLY A 280 0.55 9.16 15.26
CA GLY A 280 1.14 10.31 15.94
C GLY A 280 0.13 11.39 16.34
N ASP A 281 0.56 12.65 16.26
CA ASP A 281 -0.19 13.83 16.72
C ASP A 281 -1.19 14.35 15.66
N ASP A 282 -2.27 14.98 16.14
CA ASP A 282 -3.43 15.47 15.37
C ASP A 282 -3.09 16.60 14.38
N SER A 283 -1.83 17.08 14.38
CA SER A 283 -1.34 18.14 13.51
C SER A 283 -0.98 17.67 12.09
N ASN A 284 -0.88 16.36 11.83
CA ASN A 284 -0.47 15.82 10.54
C ASN A 284 -1.67 15.42 9.67
N VAL A 285 -2.02 16.28 8.71
CA VAL A 285 -3.05 15.99 7.72
C VAL A 285 -2.48 15.10 6.61
N ILE A 286 -3.04 13.90 6.44
CA ILE A 286 -2.74 12.99 5.32
C ILE A 286 -3.91 13.04 4.35
N TYR A 287 -3.66 13.46 3.10
CA TYR A 287 -4.69 13.51 2.07
C TYR A 287 -4.88 12.17 1.40
N THR A 288 -6.10 11.88 0.96
CA THR A 288 -6.45 10.55 0.43
C THR A 288 -7.44 10.60 -0.73
N VAL A 289 -7.55 9.48 -1.43
CA VAL A 289 -8.64 9.20 -2.36
C VAL A 289 -9.33 7.90 -1.94
N ASN A 290 -10.67 7.91 -1.85
CA ASN A 290 -11.46 6.70 -1.65
C ASN A 290 -11.33 5.79 -2.88
N VAL A 291 -10.82 4.58 -2.65
CA VAL A 291 -10.56 3.56 -3.68
C VAL A 291 -11.35 2.28 -3.44
N THR A 292 -12.35 2.32 -2.56
CA THR A 292 -13.15 1.15 -2.14
C THR A 292 -13.67 0.35 -3.33
N ASP A 293 -14.18 1.02 -4.37
CA ASP A 293 -14.77 0.35 -5.53
C ASP A 293 -13.78 -0.52 -6.32
N ARG A 294 -12.47 -0.31 -6.15
CA ARG A 294 -11.44 -1.14 -6.80
C ARG A 294 -11.30 -2.53 -6.19
N TYR A 295 -11.81 -2.70 -4.99
CA TYR A 295 -11.79 -3.95 -4.24
C TYR A 295 -13.13 -4.69 -4.32
N ALA A 296 -14.21 -3.99 -4.70
CA ALA A 296 -15.53 -4.57 -4.88
C ALA A 296 -15.51 -5.74 -5.87
N GLY A 297 -16.21 -6.83 -5.54
CA GLY A 297 -16.35 -8.01 -6.40
C GLY A 297 -15.05 -8.83 -6.60
N LYS A 298 -13.98 -8.56 -5.84
CA LYS A 298 -12.75 -9.38 -5.85
C LYS A 298 -12.85 -10.63 -4.95
N ALA A 299 -14.00 -10.84 -4.30
CA ALA A 299 -14.35 -12.02 -3.55
C ALA A 299 -14.84 -13.17 -4.44
N PRO A 300 -14.28 -14.38 -4.33
CA PRO A 300 -14.95 -15.61 -4.74
C PRO A 300 -16.43 -15.66 -4.28
N GLU A 301 -17.34 -16.14 -5.12
CA GLU A 301 -18.72 -16.41 -4.68
C GLU A 301 -18.74 -17.67 -3.80
N LEU A 302 -19.52 -17.63 -2.71
CA LEU A 302 -19.81 -18.81 -1.90
C LEU A 302 -21.08 -19.49 -2.41
N SER A 303 -21.16 -20.82 -2.30
CA SER A 303 -22.42 -21.52 -2.57
C SER A 303 -23.42 -21.26 -1.44
N ASP A 304 -24.72 -21.35 -1.76
CA ASP A 304 -25.79 -21.25 -0.77
C ASP A 304 -25.56 -22.19 0.42
N GLY A 305 -25.63 -21.63 1.63
CA GLY A 305 -25.42 -22.37 2.88
C GLY A 305 -23.95 -22.54 3.28
N GLN A 306 -22.99 -21.90 2.61
CA GLN A 306 -21.59 -21.85 3.03
C GLN A 306 -21.22 -20.49 3.64
N VAL A 307 -20.22 -20.50 4.52
CA VAL A 307 -19.59 -19.31 5.11
C VAL A 307 -18.08 -19.47 5.18
N ARG A 308 -17.33 -18.37 5.14
CA ARG A 308 -15.90 -18.38 5.46
C ARG A 308 -15.70 -18.34 6.96
N VAL A 309 -14.85 -19.24 7.46
CA VAL A 309 -14.44 -19.30 8.86
C VAL A 309 -12.93 -19.11 8.91
N MET A 310 -12.51 -18.20 9.79
CA MET A 310 -11.10 -17.91 10.05
C MET A 310 -10.65 -18.68 11.29
N PHE A 311 -9.45 -19.28 11.24
CA PHE A 311 -8.88 -20.02 12.34
C PHE A 311 -7.58 -19.38 12.83
N ARG A 312 -7.48 -19.23 14.16
CA ARG A 312 -6.22 -18.97 14.85
C ARG A 312 -6.03 -19.95 16.00
N VAL A 313 -4.80 -20.37 16.20
CA VAL A 313 -4.40 -21.22 17.33
C VAL A 313 -3.43 -20.42 18.22
N LEU A 314 -3.65 -20.47 19.52
CA LEU A 314 -2.86 -19.81 20.55
C LEU A 314 -2.16 -20.86 21.41
N ASP A 315 -0.89 -20.64 21.75
CA ASP A 315 -0.10 -21.53 22.59
C ASP A 315 -0.22 -21.12 24.07
N GLY A 316 -1.14 -21.76 24.80
CA GLY A 316 -1.34 -21.61 26.26
C GLY A 316 -2.61 -20.87 26.68
N ALA A 317 -3.07 -21.14 27.91
CA ALA A 317 -4.24 -20.45 28.51
C ALA A 317 -3.91 -19.03 29.01
N GLU A 318 -2.63 -18.74 29.26
CA GLU A 318 -2.14 -17.42 29.69
C GLU A 318 -1.32 -16.70 28.60
N ASN A 319 -0.88 -17.40 27.55
CA ASN A 319 -0.05 -16.85 26.49
C ASN A 319 -0.89 -16.59 25.23
N THR A 320 -0.78 -15.38 24.70
CA THR A 320 -1.61 -14.88 23.58
C THR A 320 -0.88 -14.99 22.24
N GLU A 321 0.25 -15.68 22.21
CA GLU A 321 1.06 -15.86 21.00
C GLU A 321 0.40 -16.86 20.05
N ARG A 322 0.31 -16.46 18.78
CA ARG A 322 -0.23 -17.29 17.70
C ARG A 322 0.80 -18.31 17.25
N VAL A 323 0.35 -19.53 17.02
CA VAL A 323 1.20 -20.60 16.50
C VAL A 323 0.73 -21.16 15.16
N ALA A 324 1.68 -21.67 14.39
CA ALA A 324 1.44 -22.40 13.16
C ALA A 324 1.15 -23.86 13.52
N ALA A 325 -0.13 -24.21 13.57
CA ALA A 325 -0.63 -25.53 13.93
C ALA A 325 -1.38 -26.12 12.74
N GLU A 326 -1.22 -27.42 12.51
CA GLU A 326 -2.03 -28.14 11.53
C GLU A 326 -3.43 -28.31 12.10
N ILE A 327 -4.45 -28.02 11.28
CA ILE A 327 -5.84 -28.27 11.63
C ILE A 327 -6.51 -29.15 10.58
N GLU A 328 -7.42 -29.98 11.03
CA GLU A 328 -8.37 -30.73 10.21
C GLU A 328 -9.79 -30.42 10.68
N VAL A 329 -10.70 -30.16 9.74
CA VAL A 329 -12.11 -29.86 10.02
C VAL A 329 -12.95 -30.98 9.42
N HIS A 330 -13.75 -31.64 10.26
CA HIS A 330 -14.61 -32.75 9.89
C HIS A 330 -16.08 -32.42 10.12
N ASP A 331 -16.96 -33.02 9.32
CA ASP A 331 -18.40 -33.04 9.61
C ASP A 331 -18.74 -33.99 10.78
N ALA A 332 -20.01 -34.01 11.18
CA ALA A 332 -20.51 -34.89 12.24
C ALA A 332 -20.41 -36.40 11.90
N GLN A 333 -20.15 -36.77 10.65
CA GLN A 333 -19.93 -38.14 10.19
C GLN A 333 -18.44 -38.51 10.13
N GLY A 334 -17.54 -37.57 10.42
CA GLY A 334 -16.09 -37.74 10.37
C GLY A 334 -15.46 -37.49 9.00
N THR A 335 -16.23 -37.02 8.00
CA THR A 335 -15.71 -36.67 6.68
C THR A 335 -14.83 -35.44 6.78
N LEU A 336 -13.60 -35.51 6.28
CA LEU A 336 -12.71 -34.35 6.20
C LEU A 336 -13.27 -33.33 5.19
N LEU A 337 -13.55 -32.11 5.67
CA LEU A 337 -14.03 -30.99 4.87
C LEU A 337 -12.87 -30.04 4.49
N PHE A 338 -11.90 -29.86 5.38
CA PHE A 338 -10.81 -28.93 5.19
C PHE A 338 -9.59 -29.32 6.04
N SER A 339 -8.38 -29.02 5.55
CA SER A 339 -7.15 -29.15 6.32
C SER A 339 -6.18 -28.02 5.97
N GLY A 340 -5.37 -27.56 6.92
CA GLY A 340 -4.29 -26.61 6.64
C GLY A 340 -3.59 -26.12 7.90
N THR A 341 -2.55 -25.31 7.71
CA THR A 341 -1.73 -24.76 8.80
C THR A 341 -2.19 -23.36 9.18
N THR A 342 -2.44 -23.10 10.47
CA THR A 342 -2.70 -21.75 10.97
C THR A 342 -1.48 -20.85 10.86
N LYS A 343 -1.70 -19.53 10.96
CA LYS A 343 -0.64 -18.53 10.87
C LYS A 343 -0.16 -18.11 12.26
N ASP A 344 1.16 -18.05 12.43
CA ASP A 344 1.84 -17.58 13.66
C ASP A 344 2.04 -16.05 13.67
N ASP A 345 2.82 -15.56 14.63
CA ASP A 345 3.08 -14.14 14.87
C ASP A 345 3.91 -13.43 13.79
N ARG A 346 4.46 -14.19 12.82
CA ARG A 346 5.19 -13.65 11.66
C ARG A 346 4.27 -13.15 10.56
N PHE A 347 2.97 -13.41 10.66
CA PHE A 347 1.95 -12.94 9.74
C PHE A 347 1.14 -11.79 10.36
N ASP A 348 0.49 -10.99 9.52
CA ASP A 348 -0.37 -9.91 9.99
C ASP A 348 -1.40 -10.44 10.99
N LEU A 349 -1.73 -9.66 12.03
CA LEU A 349 -2.72 -10.03 13.05
C LEU A 349 -4.08 -10.43 12.46
N ASN A 350 -4.40 -9.92 11.27
CA ASN A 350 -5.64 -10.17 10.53
C ASN A 350 -5.49 -11.23 9.43
N ASP A 351 -4.28 -11.72 9.13
CA ASP A 351 -4.03 -12.85 8.21
C ASP A 351 -4.26 -14.17 8.95
N HIS A 352 -5.38 -14.81 8.68
CA HIS A 352 -5.79 -16.06 9.29
C HIS A 352 -5.91 -17.19 8.25
N LEU A 353 -5.86 -18.43 8.71
CA LEU A 353 -6.24 -19.56 7.86
C LEU A 353 -7.75 -19.50 7.62
N VAL A 354 -8.17 -19.48 6.36
CA VAL A 354 -9.58 -19.38 5.97
C VAL A 354 -10.06 -20.70 5.37
N ALA A 355 -11.21 -21.18 5.82
CA ALA A 355 -11.92 -22.32 5.25
C ALA A 355 -13.35 -21.92 4.86
N VAL A 356 -13.84 -22.45 3.74
CA VAL A 356 -15.27 -22.34 3.35
C VAL A 356 -16.00 -23.55 3.91
N LEU A 357 -16.91 -23.33 4.86
CA LEU A 357 -17.55 -24.39 5.64
C LEU A 357 -19.08 -24.26 5.62
N PRO A 358 -19.84 -25.36 5.82
CA PRO A 358 -21.29 -25.30 5.91
C PRO A 358 -21.76 -24.46 7.10
N ARG A 359 -22.68 -23.52 6.86
CA ARG A 359 -23.32 -22.71 7.88
C ARG A 359 -24.25 -23.58 8.75
N ASP A 360 -24.31 -23.27 10.04
CA ASP A 360 -25.15 -23.89 11.06
C ASP A 360 -24.93 -25.41 11.27
N ALA A 361 -23.87 -25.98 10.68
CA ALA A 361 -23.47 -27.37 10.90
C ALA A 361 -22.58 -27.51 12.13
N GLU A 362 -22.73 -28.61 12.88
CA GLU A 362 -21.76 -28.99 13.91
C GLU A 362 -20.53 -29.60 13.24
N LEU A 363 -19.37 -28.96 13.42
CA LEU A 363 -18.09 -29.36 12.86
C LEU A 363 -17.12 -29.73 13.99
N HIS A 364 -16.28 -30.72 13.73
CA HIS A 364 -15.21 -31.15 14.61
C HIS A 364 -13.88 -30.62 14.08
N VAL A 365 -13.17 -29.81 14.86
CA VAL A 365 -11.86 -29.27 14.51
C VAL A 365 -10.81 -29.97 15.33
N HIS A 366 -9.92 -30.69 14.66
CA HIS A 366 -8.75 -31.33 15.23
C HIS A 366 -7.54 -30.45 15.00
N VAL A 367 -6.75 -30.18 16.04
CA VAL A 367 -5.54 -29.35 15.98
C VAL A 367 -4.35 -30.18 16.44
N CYS A 368 -3.28 -30.14 15.65
CA CYS A 368 -1.99 -30.74 15.97
C CYS A 368 -0.89 -29.68 15.94
N HIS A 369 -0.20 -29.49 17.07
CA HIS A 369 0.98 -28.64 17.16
C HIS A 369 2.00 -29.29 18.10
N ASP A 370 3.19 -29.63 17.58
CA ASP A 370 4.21 -30.42 18.29
C ASP A 370 3.65 -31.71 18.93
N LYS A 371 3.49 -31.70 20.26
CA LYS A 371 2.92 -32.81 21.05
C LYS A 371 1.51 -32.50 21.57
N ALA A 372 1.04 -31.27 21.40
CA ALA A 372 -0.27 -30.84 21.84
C ALA A 372 -1.30 -31.21 20.78
N VAL A 373 -2.43 -31.73 21.26
CA VAL A 373 -3.59 -32.05 20.44
C VAL A 373 -4.82 -31.43 21.09
N LEU A 374 -5.65 -30.79 20.28
CA LEU A 374 -6.91 -30.19 20.72
C LEU A 374 -8.04 -30.61 19.77
N ASP A 375 -9.13 -31.08 20.36
CA ASP A 375 -10.39 -31.32 19.66
C ASP A 375 -11.42 -30.28 20.11
N ALA A 376 -11.97 -29.53 19.16
CA ALA A 376 -12.98 -28.51 19.41
C ALA A 376 -14.23 -28.75 18.55
N ARG A 377 -15.38 -28.32 19.07
CA ARG A 377 -16.62 -28.25 18.28
C ARG A 377 -16.88 -26.83 17.88
N VAL A 378 -17.17 -26.63 16.60
CA VAL A 378 -17.44 -25.31 16.01
C VAL A 378 -18.75 -25.38 15.25
N THR A 379 -19.56 -24.34 15.38
CA THR A 379 -20.75 -24.13 14.55
C THR A 379 -20.57 -22.82 13.80
N PRO A 380 -20.23 -22.85 12.50
CA PRO A 380 -20.10 -21.64 11.70
C PRO A 380 -21.45 -20.93 11.57
N ARG A 381 -21.52 -19.66 11.94
CA ARG A 381 -22.76 -18.86 11.86
C ARG A 381 -22.61 -17.68 10.92
N ASP A 382 -21.58 -16.89 11.18
CA ASP A 382 -21.37 -15.61 10.53
C ASP A 382 -20.27 -15.69 9.48
N GLU A 383 -20.40 -14.87 8.44
CA GLU A 383 -19.36 -14.70 7.43
C GLU A 383 -18.13 -14.05 8.07
N GLY A 384 -16.95 -14.67 7.91
CA GLY A 384 -15.72 -14.17 8.53
C GLY A 384 -15.62 -14.47 10.04
N GLN A 385 -16.39 -15.42 10.57
CA GLN A 385 -16.28 -15.81 11.98
C GLN A 385 -14.86 -16.25 12.33
N LEU A 386 -14.23 -15.60 13.31
CA LEU A 386 -12.93 -16.01 13.86
C LEU A 386 -13.11 -17.04 14.97
N VAL A 387 -12.60 -18.24 14.73
CA VAL A 387 -12.49 -19.32 15.72
C VAL A 387 -11.10 -19.24 16.35
N SER A 388 -11.06 -19.01 17.65
CA SER A 388 -9.84 -19.04 18.46
C SER A 388 -9.74 -20.36 19.18
N LEU A 389 -8.64 -21.08 18.96
CA LEU A 389 -8.38 -22.39 19.55
C LEU A 389 -7.16 -22.27 20.46
N GLU A 390 -7.34 -22.55 21.75
CA GLU A 390 -6.29 -22.40 22.76
C GLU A 390 -5.73 -23.78 23.09
N LEU A 391 -4.44 -24.00 22.81
CA LEU A 391 -3.74 -25.21 23.25
C LEU A 391 -3.56 -25.12 24.76
N ALA A 392 -3.98 -26.16 25.49
CA ALA A 392 -3.70 -26.23 26.92
C ALA A 392 -2.18 -26.35 27.13
N ASP A 393 -1.66 -25.66 28.16
CA ASP A 393 -0.24 -25.75 28.55
C ASP A 393 0.16 -27.22 28.63
N GLY A 394 1.24 -27.56 27.95
CA GLY A 394 1.72 -28.93 27.80
C GLY A 394 1.58 -29.69 29.11
N ALA A 395 0.88 -30.83 29.04
CA ALA A 395 0.94 -31.84 30.08
C ALA A 395 2.42 -32.02 30.42
N SER A 396 2.78 -31.58 31.63
CA SER A 396 4.10 -31.77 32.18
C SER A 396 4.47 -33.23 31.98
N ALA A 397 5.63 -33.45 31.36
CA ALA A 397 6.24 -34.76 31.35
C ALA A 397 6.32 -35.22 32.82
N GLN A 398 5.53 -36.23 33.17
CA GLN A 398 5.64 -36.95 34.43
C GLN A 398 6.98 -37.66 34.52
#